data_AF-A0A846GAH1-F1
#
_entry.id   AF-A0A846GAH1-F1
#
_cell.length_a   1.000
_cell.length_b   1.000
_cell.length_c   1.000
_cell.angle_alpha   90.00
_cell.angle_beta   90.00
_cell.angle_gamma   90.00
#
_symmetry.space_group_name_H-M   'P 1'
#
loop_
_entity.id
_entity.type
_entity.pdbx_description
1 polymer ?
#
loop_
_entity_poly.entity_id
_entity_poly.type
_entity_poly.pdbx_seq_one_letter_code
_entity_poly.pdbx_strand_id
1 'polypeptide(L)' 'MTAFEIIQIDEKIATLRGLYPRDYSKSNGVGIADALIAATANIKQAKLVTLNRKHFPILTDLIIPDQKR' A
#
# COMPACT_ATOMS: atom_id res chain seq x y z
N MET A 1 9.78 12.62 -21.46
CA MET A 1 9.86 12.22 -20.03
C MET A 1 8.45 12.19 -19.49
N THR A 2 8.06 11.12 -18.78
CA THR A 2 6.76 11.05 -18.10
C THR A 2 6.88 11.66 -16.70
N ALA A 3 5.81 12.25 -16.19
CA ALA A 3 5.78 12.82 -14.84
C ALA A 3 5.80 11.75 -13.74
N PHE A 4 5.55 10.49 -14.09
CA PHE A 4 5.46 9.36 -13.17
C PHE A 4 6.17 8.12 -13.74
N GLU A 5 6.69 7.30 -12.83
CA GLU A 5 7.21 5.95 -13.10
C GLU A 5 6.10 4.91 -12.84
N ILE A 6 5.99 3.91 -13.72
CA ILE A 6 5.05 2.80 -13.54
C ILE A 6 5.82 1.61 -12.95
N ILE A 7 5.44 1.22 -11.73
CA ILE A 7 6.00 0.04 -11.08
C ILE A 7 5.15 -1.18 -11.44
N GLN A 8 5.75 -2.14 -12.15
CA GLN A 8 5.14 -3.43 -12.43
C GLN A 8 5.09 -4.29 -11.16
N ILE A 9 4.01 -5.07 -11.00
CA ILE A 9 3.89 -6.05 -9.93
C ILE A 9 4.69 -7.29 -10.33
N ASP A 10 5.66 -7.65 -9.52
CA ASP A 10 6.44 -8.88 -9.68
C ASP A 10 6.05 -9.95 -8.64
N GLU A 11 6.67 -11.12 -8.73
CA GLU A 11 6.43 -12.24 -7.83
C GLU A 11 6.67 -11.88 -6.35
N LYS A 12 7.67 -11.05 -6.05
CA LYS A 12 8.00 -10.65 -4.67
C LYS A 12 6.89 -9.80 -4.08
N ILE A 13 6.39 -8.83 -4.86
CA ILE A 13 5.25 -7.98 -4.48
C ILE A 13 3.99 -8.84 -4.29
N ALA A 14 3.69 -9.73 -5.24
CA ALA A 14 2.51 -10.59 -5.17
C ALA A 14 2.54 -11.54 -3.97
N THR A 15 3.71 -12.12 -3.68
CA THR A 15 3.93 -13.02 -2.54
C THR A 15 3.78 -12.28 -1.21
N LEU A 16 4.47 -11.14 -1.05
CA LEU A 16 4.37 -10.32 0.16
C LEU A 16 2.91 -9.86 0.40
N ARG A 17 2.23 -9.45 -0.67
CA ARG A 17 0.82 -9.09 -0.62
C ARG A 17 -0.05 -10.22 -0.06
N GLY A 18 0.25 -11.48 -0.36
CA GLY A 18 -0.49 -12.64 0.15
C GLY A 18 -0.49 -12.76 1.68
N LEU A 19 0.52 -12.17 2.35
CA LEU A 19 0.66 -12.21 3.80
C LEU A 19 -0.22 -11.17 4.51
N TYR A 20 -0.61 -10.09 3.83
CA TYR A 20 -1.28 -8.94 4.43
C TYR A 20 -2.77 -9.18 4.78
N PRO A 21 -3.60 -9.78 3.91
CA PRO A 21 -4.99 -10.10 4.26
C PRO A 21 -5.10 -11.09 5.42
N ARG A 22 -4.09 -11.96 5.64
CA ARG A 22 -4.08 -12.90 6.76
C ARG A 22 -4.26 -12.19 8.10
N ASP A 23 -3.62 -11.03 8.24
CA ASP A 23 -3.55 -10.32 9.51
C ASP A 23 -4.54 -9.14 9.58
N TYR A 24 -4.97 -8.57 8.45
CA TYR A 24 -5.72 -7.30 8.41
C TYR A 24 -7.07 -7.31 7.68
N SER A 25 -7.45 -8.42 7.01
CA SER A 25 -8.70 -8.48 6.24
C SER A 25 -9.96 -8.34 7.11
N LYS A 26 -9.99 -8.99 8.29
CA LYS A 26 -11.17 -8.99 9.17
C LYS A 26 -11.37 -7.70 9.96
N SER A 27 -10.29 -6.94 10.20
CA SER A 27 -10.30 -5.79 11.12
C SER A 27 -10.41 -4.43 10.41
N ASN A 28 -9.80 -4.30 9.22
CA ASN A 28 -9.65 -2.99 8.55
C ASN A 28 -10.24 -2.94 7.14
N GLY A 29 -10.84 -4.03 6.65
CA GLY A 29 -11.42 -4.07 5.30
C GLY A 29 -10.37 -3.96 4.19
N VAL A 30 -9.12 -4.35 4.48
CA VAL A 30 -8.00 -4.28 3.53
C VAL A 30 -8.27 -5.21 2.35
N GLY A 31 -8.48 -4.62 1.18
CA GLY A 31 -8.75 -5.33 -0.05
C GLY A 31 -7.49 -5.87 -0.74
N ILE A 32 -7.67 -6.56 -1.87
CA ILE A 32 -6.57 -7.03 -2.71
C ILE A 32 -5.70 -5.87 -3.20
N ALA A 33 -6.34 -4.79 -3.66
CA ALA A 33 -5.66 -3.60 -4.18
C ALA A 33 -4.85 -2.87 -3.10
N ASP A 34 -5.44 -2.64 -1.92
CA ASP A 34 -4.75 -2.01 -0.78
C ASP A 34 -3.49 -2.80 -0.39
N ALA A 35 -3.62 -4.12 -0.30
CA ALA A 35 -2.52 -4.99 0.05
C ALA A 35 -1.42 -5.01 -1.02
N LEU A 36 -1.77 -4.91 -2.32
CA LEU A 36 -0.79 -4.81 -3.40
C LEU A 36 -0.03 -3.48 -3.34
N ILE A 37 -0.74 -2.37 -3.15
CA ILE A 37 -0.13 -1.04 -3.00
C ILE A 37 0.82 -1.02 -1.81
N ALA A 38 0.41 -1.57 -0.66
CA ALA A 38 1.23 -1.66 0.52
C ALA A 38 2.50 -2.51 0.29
N ALA A 39 2.35 -3.67 -0.36
CA ALA A 39 3.48 -4.55 -0.65
C ALA A 39 4.46 -3.91 -1.63
N THR A 40 3.95 -3.21 -2.65
CA THR A 40 4.79 -2.45 -3.58
C THR A 40 5.59 -1.37 -2.85
N ALA A 41 4.92 -0.56 -2.01
CA ALA A 41 5.58 0.48 -1.23
C ALA A 41 6.67 -0.11 -0.31
N ASN A 42 6.40 -1.24 0.33
CA ASN A 42 7.36 -1.93 1.19
C ASN A 42 8.58 -2.45 0.41
N ILE A 43 8.36 -3.20 -0.68
CA ILE A 43 9.44 -3.77 -1.51
C ILE A 43 10.29 -2.68 -2.17
N LYS A 44 9.67 -1.58 -2.60
CA LYS A 44 10.36 -0.45 -3.23
C LYS A 44 10.90 0.56 -2.22
N GLN A 45 10.71 0.31 -0.92
CA GLN A 45 11.10 1.22 0.17
C GLN A 45 10.58 2.66 -0.04
N ALA A 46 9.38 2.77 -0.60
CA ALA A 46 8.74 4.03 -0.92
C ALA A 46 7.71 4.41 0.16
N LYS A 47 7.55 5.71 0.39
CA LYS A 47 6.48 6.23 1.26
C LYS A 47 5.17 6.24 0.49
N LEU A 48 4.12 5.68 1.09
CA LEU A 48 2.78 5.75 0.50
C LEU A 48 2.10 7.08 0.87
N VAL A 49 1.70 7.83 -0.14
CA VAL A 49 0.86 9.01 0.01
C VAL A 49 -0.60 8.60 -0.20
N THR A 50 -1.47 8.80 0.78
CA THR A 50 -2.88 8.37 0.69
C THR A 50 -3.80 9.15 1.61
N LEU A 51 -5.07 9.30 1.23
CA LEU A 51 -6.14 9.79 2.11
C LEU A 51 -6.81 8.66 2.90
N ASN A 52 -6.62 7.40 2.49
CA ASN A 52 -7.32 6.23 3.03
C ASN A 52 -6.53 5.55 4.15
N ARG A 53 -6.10 6.31 5.17
CA ARG A 53 -5.22 5.81 6.24
C ARG A 53 -5.67 4.48 6.86
N LYS A 54 -6.97 4.29 7.06
CA LYS A 54 -7.56 3.07 7.66
C LYS A 54 -7.24 1.79 6.88
N HIS A 55 -7.03 1.88 5.56
CA HIS A 55 -6.79 0.72 4.70
C HIS A 55 -5.32 0.27 4.66
N PHE A 56 -4.41 1.06 5.25
CA PHE A 56 -2.97 0.79 5.25
C PHE A 56 -2.40 0.64 6.66
N PRO A 57 -3.02 -0.14 7.57
CA PRO A 57 -2.51 -0.30 8.95
C PRO A 57 -1.13 -0.99 9.00
N ILE A 58 -0.74 -1.63 7.91
CA ILE A 58 0.51 -2.39 7.74
C ILE A 58 1.72 -1.45 7.59
N LEU A 59 1.48 -0.24 7.09
CA LEU A 59 2.53 0.74 6.84
C LEU A 59 2.61 1.70 8.03
N THR A 60 3.80 1.84 8.59
CA THR A 60 4.06 2.72 9.74
C THR A 60 4.41 4.14 9.32
N ASP A 61 4.90 4.35 8.10
CA ASP A 61 5.35 5.64 7.56
C ASP A 61 4.50 6.07 6.35
N LEU A 62 3.26 6.47 6.63
CA LEU A 62 2.31 6.99 5.64
C LEU A 62 2.36 8.52 5.59
N ILE A 63 2.28 9.07 4.39
CA ILE A 63 2.06 10.51 4.20
C ILE A 63 0.57 10.72 3.94
N ILE A 64 -0.08 11.47 4.83
CA ILE A 64 -1.45 11.94 4.61
C ILE A 64 -1.33 13.36 4.06
N PRO A 65 -1.64 13.61 2.78
CA PRO A 65 -1.60 14.96 2.24
C PRO A 65 -2.68 15.80 2.92
N ASP A 66 -2.42 17.11 3.09
CA ASP A 66 -3.35 18.04 3.74
C ASP A 66 -4.75 17.88 3.14
N GLN A 67 -5.70 17.45 3.97
CA GLN A 67 -7.10 17.53 3.61
C GLN A 67 -7.46 19.02 3.60
N LYS A 68 -7.51 19.63 2.40
CA LYS A 68 -8.13 20.93 2.25
C LYS A 68 -9.53 20.84 2.87
N ARG A 69 -9.73 21.59 3.95
CA ARG A 69 -11.04 21.84 4.55
C ARG A 69 -11.97 22.50 3.55
#